data_AF-A0A7T3X4Q7-F1
#
_entry.id   AF-A0A7T3X4Q7-F1
#
_cell.length_a   1.000
_cell.length_b   1.000
_cell.length_c   1.000
_cell.angle_alpha   90.00
_cell.angle_beta   90.00
_cell.angle_gamma   90.00
#
_symmetry.space_group_name_H-M   'P 1'
#
loop_
_entity.id
_entity.type
_entity.pdbx_description
1 polymer ?
#
loop_
_entity_poly.entity_id
_entity_poly.type
_entity_poly.pdbx_seq_one_letter_code
_entity_poly.pdbx_strand_id
1 'polypeptide(L)'
;MKTKKIQLPKLLELSVDKATNKVSNRESEHREFKLKFENNNLPKFAKTMAAFANRDGGVLFFGVKDKPRELIGIVEAEAPDDVVITNFLKEYFQPEILFESHVIEKHGLKIHALLVKPAHRKPIICNKSKSIRAEQGKPDKEVLREGAIYYRYSASTDEIKYADLIYMLDTERESYFKAMIDNITLLNKVGIDKAAVIDAHELSGNDQAASVYLTNDTAQKLNWIDSGSFVEDENEGGKAYYVVRKVEIKHGIEIQKPVDFANTHPLTKTALSKKVKIDNPYFDAVTWKLGIKDNPTYHIPSHHGLNKIHKYTEASANLILKSFPFDMKNRKDKFKEIYDEYHAALR
;
A
#
# COMPACT_ATOMS: atom_id res chain seq x y z
N MET A 1 3.63 -30.08 0.22
CA MET A 1 4.73 -30.23 1.19
C MET A 1 4.45 -29.30 2.36
N LYS A 2 4.44 -29.78 3.61
CA LYS A 2 4.36 -28.89 4.79
C LYS A 2 5.70 -28.17 4.89
N THR A 3 5.76 -26.89 4.50
CA THR A 3 6.92 -26.02 4.73
C THR A 3 7.15 -25.97 6.24
N LYS A 4 8.24 -26.60 6.72
CA LYS A 4 8.65 -26.45 8.12
C LYS A 4 8.83 -24.96 8.36
N LYS A 5 7.99 -24.35 9.20
CA LYS A 5 8.18 -22.95 9.62
C LYS A 5 9.58 -22.84 10.19
N ILE A 6 10.43 -22.05 9.53
CA ILE A 6 11.78 -21.77 10.00
C ILE A 6 11.64 -21.02 11.32
N GLN A 7 12.35 -21.49 12.33
CA GLN A 7 12.48 -20.78 13.58
C GLN A 7 13.57 -19.73 13.40
N LEU A 8 13.19 -18.53 12.96
CA LEU A 8 14.12 -17.42 12.69
C LEU A 8 15.16 -17.19 13.80
N PRO A 9 14.81 -17.23 15.11
CA PRO A 9 15.79 -17.05 16.17
C PRO A 9 16.92 -18.09 16.16
N LYS A 10 16.65 -19.34 15.72
CA LYS A 10 17.70 -20.37 15.59
C LYS A 10 18.72 -20.03 14.50
N LEU A 11 18.39 -19.14 13.57
CA LEU A 11 19.36 -18.68 12.58
C LEU A 11 20.49 -17.89 13.22
N LEU A 12 20.29 -17.26 14.38
CA LEU A 12 21.33 -16.54 15.13
C LEU A 12 22.39 -17.49 15.71
N GLU A 13 22.11 -18.78 15.81
CA GLU A 13 23.10 -19.75 16.30
C GLU A 13 24.29 -19.85 15.33
N LEU A 14 25.48 -19.62 15.87
CA LEU A 14 26.76 -19.79 15.19
C LEU A 14 27.58 -20.86 15.90
N SER A 15 27.93 -21.88 15.11
CA SER A 15 28.85 -22.95 15.47
C SER A 15 30.24 -22.60 14.98
N VAL A 16 31.18 -22.46 15.92
CA VAL A 16 32.55 -22.04 15.66
C VAL A 16 33.50 -23.06 16.27
N ASP A 17 34.47 -23.51 15.49
CA ASP A 17 35.52 -24.40 15.94
C ASP A 17 36.46 -23.67 16.91
N LYS A 18 36.65 -24.20 18.12
CA LYS A 18 37.42 -23.55 19.20
C LYS A 18 38.92 -23.42 18.89
N ALA A 19 39.48 -24.33 18.11
CA ALA A 19 40.92 -24.34 17.83
C ALA A 19 41.28 -23.43 16.65
N THR A 20 40.38 -23.31 15.67
CA THR A 20 40.66 -22.65 14.39
C THR A 20 39.84 -21.39 14.14
N ASN A 21 38.89 -21.05 15.03
CA ASN A 21 37.91 -19.97 14.83
C ASN A 21 37.10 -20.08 13.53
N LYS A 22 37.05 -21.26 12.91
CA LYS A 22 36.28 -21.48 11.69
C LYS A 22 34.80 -21.65 12.01
N VAL A 23 33.96 -20.88 11.32
CA VAL A 23 32.51 -20.99 11.35
C VAL A 23 32.09 -22.20 10.50
N SER A 24 31.45 -23.18 11.12
CA SER A 24 31.01 -24.41 10.45
C SER A 24 29.69 -24.24 9.70
N ASN A 25 28.88 -23.25 10.10
CA ASN A 25 27.67 -22.88 9.38
C ASN A 25 28.02 -22.46 7.94
N ARG A 26 27.21 -22.90 6.98
CA ARG A 26 27.31 -22.50 5.57
C ARG A 26 26.39 -21.32 5.27
N GLU A 27 26.79 -20.52 4.27
CA GLU A 27 25.84 -19.62 3.63
C GLU A 27 24.69 -20.42 3.01
N SER A 28 23.52 -19.81 2.99
CA SER A 28 22.31 -20.45 2.53
C SER A 28 21.29 -19.42 2.06
N GLU A 29 20.09 -19.91 1.76
CA GLU A 29 18.92 -19.10 1.45
C GLU A 29 18.46 -18.21 2.62
N HIS A 30 18.96 -18.47 3.83
CA HIS A 30 18.62 -17.72 5.05
C HIS A 30 19.84 -17.19 5.80
N ARG A 31 21.05 -17.30 5.24
CA ARG A 31 22.30 -16.92 5.92
C ARG A 31 23.32 -16.35 4.96
N GLU A 32 23.79 -15.14 5.27
CA GLU A 32 24.85 -14.44 4.56
C GLU A 32 25.96 -14.05 5.55
N PHE A 33 27.22 -14.25 5.19
CA PHE A 33 28.37 -13.80 5.97
C PHE A 33 29.04 -12.58 5.32
N LYS A 34 29.41 -11.62 6.17
CA LYS A 34 30.17 -10.43 5.80
C LYS A 34 31.27 -10.21 6.82
N LEU A 35 32.40 -9.69 6.34
CA LEU A 35 33.52 -9.35 7.20
C LEU A 35 33.19 -8.15 8.09
N LYS A 36 32.71 -7.06 7.47
CA LYS A 36 32.37 -5.82 8.17
C LYS A 36 31.27 -5.06 7.43
N PHE A 37 30.65 -4.11 8.13
CA PHE A 37 29.71 -3.18 7.55
C PHE A 37 30.46 -1.97 7.00
N GLU A 38 30.15 -1.58 5.76
CA GLU A 38 30.67 -0.37 5.13
C GLU A 38 29.52 0.40 4.52
N ASN A 39 29.38 1.69 4.85
CA ASN A 39 28.28 2.53 4.37
C ASN A 39 28.16 2.54 2.83
N ASN A 40 29.29 2.52 2.13
CA ASN A 40 29.32 2.45 0.65
C ASN A 40 28.69 1.16 0.09
N ASN A 41 28.65 0.09 0.90
CA ASN A 41 28.05 -1.20 0.55
C ASN A 41 26.62 -1.36 1.07
N LEU A 42 26.05 -0.37 1.75
CA LEU A 42 24.67 -0.40 2.24
C LEU A 42 23.65 -0.80 1.15
N PRO A 43 23.73 -0.34 -0.12
CA PRO A 43 22.81 -0.80 -1.16
C PRO A 43 22.87 -2.32 -1.40
N LYS A 44 24.05 -2.95 -1.25
CA LYS A 44 24.22 -4.41 -1.39
C LYS A 44 23.60 -5.17 -0.22
N PHE A 45 23.76 -4.65 1.00
CA PHE A 45 23.15 -5.24 2.19
C PHE A 45 21.64 -5.10 2.13
N ALA A 46 21.12 -3.92 1.78
CA ALA A 46 19.70 -3.67 1.60
C ALA A 46 19.07 -4.57 0.52
N LYS A 47 19.76 -4.79 -0.61
CA LYS A 47 19.35 -5.78 -1.63
C LYS A 47 19.17 -7.17 -1.04
N THR A 48 20.10 -7.60 -0.18
CA THR A 48 20.08 -8.91 0.48
C THR A 48 18.97 -8.98 1.54
N MET A 49 18.73 -7.90 2.29
CA MET A 49 17.62 -7.81 3.23
C MET A 49 16.26 -7.91 2.52
N ALA A 50 16.07 -7.17 1.42
CA ALA A 50 14.86 -7.29 0.59
C ALA A 50 14.67 -8.73 0.07
N ALA A 51 15.76 -9.39 -0.34
CA ALA A 51 15.73 -10.77 -0.79
C ALA A 51 15.35 -11.77 0.30
N PHE A 52 15.82 -11.57 1.54
CA PHE A 52 15.38 -12.37 2.70
C PHE A 52 13.93 -12.11 3.07
N ALA A 53 13.48 -10.85 3.04
CA ALA A 53 12.10 -10.47 3.34
C ALA A 53 11.10 -11.06 2.32
N ASN A 54 11.47 -11.11 1.04
CA ASN A 54 10.70 -11.78 -0.01
C ASN A 54 10.68 -13.30 0.14
N ARG A 55 11.62 -13.88 0.88
CA ARG A 55 11.66 -15.31 1.22
C ARG A 55 11.11 -15.54 2.63
N ASP A 56 11.65 -16.49 3.38
CA ASP A 56 11.17 -16.87 4.71
C ASP A 56 11.96 -16.17 5.82
N GLY A 57 12.53 -14.99 5.51
CA GLY A 57 13.48 -14.29 6.36
C GLY A 57 14.90 -14.84 6.24
N GLY A 58 15.81 -14.27 7.02
CA GLY A 58 17.23 -14.66 7.00
C GLY A 58 18.07 -13.79 7.92
N VAL A 59 19.36 -14.07 7.97
CA VAL A 59 20.31 -13.33 8.81
C VAL A 59 21.56 -12.92 8.03
N LEU A 60 21.96 -11.66 8.18
CA LEU A 60 23.26 -11.15 7.75
C LEU A 60 24.17 -11.08 8.96
N PHE A 61 25.27 -11.82 8.94
CA PHE A 61 26.31 -11.75 9.97
C PHE A 61 27.47 -10.87 9.53
N PHE A 62 27.94 -10.00 10.42
CA PHE A 62 29.14 -9.19 10.28
C PHE A 62 30.19 -9.62 11.30
N GLY A 63 31.46 -9.71 10.87
CA GLY A 63 32.57 -10.25 11.66
C GLY A 63 33.03 -11.63 11.22
N VAL A 64 32.61 -12.10 10.04
CA VAL A 64 32.99 -13.41 9.48
C VAL A 64 33.60 -13.24 8.10
N LYS A 65 34.84 -13.71 7.92
CA LYS A 65 35.57 -13.64 6.66
C LYS A 65 35.06 -14.68 5.67
N ASP A 66 34.82 -14.34 4.40
CA ASP A 66 34.25 -15.26 3.38
C ASP A 66 35.06 -16.57 3.22
N LYS A 67 36.39 -16.48 3.07
CA LYS A 67 37.28 -17.67 2.94
C LYS A 67 38.42 -17.57 3.97
N PRO A 68 38.59 -18.54 4.90
CA PRO A 68 37.91 -19.85 5.00
C PRO A 68 36.67 -19.88 5.93
N ARG A 69 35.84 -18.83 6.01
CA ARG A 69 34.79 -18.65 7.06
C ARG A 69 35.39 -18.60 8.44
N GLU A 70 36.27 -17.63 8.65
CA GLU A 70 36.94 -17.41 9.92
C GLU A 70 36.22 -16.31 10.70
N LEU A 71 36.06 -16.54 11.99
CA LEU A 71 35.53 -15.56 12.92
C LEU A 71 36.61 -14.51 13.22
N ILE A 72 36.36 -13.28 12.78
CA ILE A 72 37.23 -12.12 13.01
C ILE A 72 36.66 -11.20 14.09
N GLY A 73 35.33 -11.15 14.18
CA GLY A 73 34.61 -10.18 15.00
C GLY A 73 34.55 -8.80 14.34
N ILE A 74 33.88 -7.88 15.03
CA ILE A 74 33.82 -6.46 14.69
C ILE A 74 34.12 -5.61 15.93
N VAL A 75 34.63 -4.41 15.72
CA VAL A 75 34.65 -3.37 16.77
C VAL A 75 33.35 -2.58 16.75
N GLU A 76 33.01 -1.90 17.86
CA GLU A 76 31.73 -1.21 18.02
C GLU A 76 31.49 -0.14 16.94
N ALA A 77 32.53 0.58 16.53
CA ALA A 77 32.44 1.57 15.44
C ALA A 77 32.16 0.96 14.05
N GLU A 78 32.30 -0.36 13.89
CA GLU A 78 32.00 -1.10 12.66
C GLU A 78 30.60 -1.73 12.69
N ALA A 79 29.85 -1.59 13.79
CA ALA A 79 28.49 -2.08 13.88
C ALA A 79 27.57 -1.30 12.91
N PRO A 80 26.67 -1.98 12.19
CA PRO A 80 25.64 -1.33 11.41
C PRO A 80 24.75 -0.43 12.28
N ASP A 81 24.51 0.80 11.83
CA ASP A 81 23.55 1.71 12.46
C ASP A 81 22.13 1.41 11.98
N ASP A 82 21.27 0.97 12.90
CA ASP A 82 19.88 0.60 12.63
C ASP A 82 19.05 1.74 12.05
N VAL A 83 19.31 2.99 12.45
CA VAL A 83 18.61 4.18 11.93
C VAL A 83 19.01 4.43 10.48
N VAL A 84 20.31 4.32 10.18
CA VAL A 84 20.83 4.48 8.82
C VAL A 84 20.25 3.39 7.90
N ILE A 85 20.24 2.13 8.35
CA ILE A 85 19.66 1.02 7.59
C ILE A 85 18.16 1.24 7.39
N THR A 86 17.42 1.55 8.44
CA THR A 86 15.96 1.72 8.38
C THR A 86 15.57 2.82 7.42
N ASN A 87 16.24 3.98 7.48
CA ASN A 87 15.97 5.09 6.57
C ASN A 87 16.27 4.72 5.12
N PHE A 88 17.37 4.01 4.89
CA PHE A 88 17.70 3.51 3.54
C PHE A 88 16.65 2.51 3.04
N LEU A 89 16.22 1.55 3.86
CA LEU A 89 15.21 0.57 3.45
C LEU A 89 13.86 1.24 3.13
N LYS A 90 13.42 2.19 3.96
CA LYS A 90 12.18 2.98 3.74
C LYS A 90 12.25 3.80 2.45
N GLU A 91 13.43 4.32 2.12
CA GLU A 91 13.61 5.12 0.92
C GLU A 91 13.51 4.28 -0.37
N TYR A 92 14.10 3.09 -0.37
CA TYR A 92 14.33 2.29 -1.59
C TYR A 92 13.38 1.09 -1.77
N PHE A 93 12.65 0.68 -0.73
CA PHE A 93 11.81 -0.53 -0.77
C PHE A 93 10.42 -0.31 -0.18
N GLN A 94 9.43 -0.96 -0.80
CA GLN A 94 8.06 -1.05 -0.28
C GLN A 94 7.47 -2.44 -0.57
N PRO A 95 6.66 -3.05 0.31
CA PRO A 95 6.33 -2.65 1.70
C PRO A 95 7.53 -2.56 2.66
N GLU A 96 7.30 -2.16 3.92
CA GLU A 96 8.36 -2.02 4.93
C GLU A 96 9.07 -3.36 5.20
N ILE A 97 10.41 -3.31 5.25
CA ILE A 97 11.25 -4.45 5.61
C ILE A 97 11.56 -4.38 7.11
N LEU A 98 11.08 -5.36 7.86
CA LEU A 98 11.33 -5.46 9.30
C LEU A 98 12.57 -6.31 9.59
N PHE A 99 13.45 -5.81 10.43
CA PHE A 99 14.64 -6.52 10.90
C PHE A 99 14.90 -6.26 12.38
N GLU A 100 15.70 -7.13 13.00
CA GLU A 100 16.19 -6.98 14.36
C GLU A 100 17.72 -7.04 14.37
N SER A 101 18.32 -6.19 15.19
CA SER A 101 19.76 -6.12 15.39
C SER A 101 20.17 -6.90 16.63
N HIS A 102 21.22 -7.72 16.52
CA HIS A 102 21.70 -8.59 17.58
C HIS A 102 23.23 -8.55 17.65
N VAL A 103 23.78 -8.53 18.86
CA VAL A 103 25.21 -8.73 19.10
C VAL A 103 25.42 -10.12 19.70
N ILE A 104 26.25 -10.93 19.05
CA ILE A 104 26.56 -12.30 19.47
C ILE A 104 28.03 -12.35 19.86
N GLU A 105 28.32 -12.86 21.05
CA GLU A 105 29.69 -13.08 21.50
C GLU A 105 30.09 -14.55 21.31
N LYS A 106 31.20 -14.78 20.60
CA LYS A 106 31.81 -16.10 20.41
C LYS A 106 33.32 -15.99 20.53
N HIS A 107 33.91 -16.82 21.39
CA HIS A 107 35.35 -16.87 21.61
C HIS A 107 35.96 -15.50 21.95
N GLY A 108 35.24 -14.66 22.71
CA GLY A 108 35.65 -13.30 23.07
C GLY A 108 35.55 -12.27 21.94
N LEU A 109 35.05 -12.66 20.77
CA LEU A 109 34.83 -11.79 19.62
C LEU A 109 33.35 -11.44 19.50
N LYS A 110 33.05 -10.17 19.24
CA LYS A 110 31.70 -9.67 18.99
C LYS A 110 31.35 -9.78 17.51
N ILE A 111 30.16 -10.30 17.23
CA ILE A 111 29.59 -10.48 15.89
C ILE A 111 28.29 -9.70 15.86
N HIS A 112 28.03 -8.96 14.79
CA HIS A 112 26.74 -8.32 14.61
C HIS A 112 25.88 -9.14 13.67
N ALA A 113 24.60 -9.29 14.00
CA ALA A 113 23.65 -10.03 13.20
C ALA A 113 22.41 -9.17 12.94
N LEU A 114 22.03 -9.03 11.67
CA LEU A 114 20.76 -8.44 11.27
C LEU A 114 19.81 -9.57 10.89
N LEU A 115 18.84 -9.85 11.76
CA LEU A 115 17.79 -10.84 11.55
C LEU A 115 16.62 -10.19 10.80
N VAL A 116 16.47 -10.53 9.52
CA VAL A 116 15.41 -10.01 8.66
C VAL A 116 14.18 -10.92 8.74
N LYS A 117 13.03 -10.34 9.04
CA LYS A 117 11.75 -11.06 9.10
C LYS A 117 11.19 -11.26 7.69
N PRO A 118 10.47 -12.37 7.43
CA PRO A 118 9.66 -12.46 6.22
C PRO A 118 8.68 -11.28 6.18
N ALA A 119 8.52 -10.68 5.00
CA ALA A 119 7.57 -9.59 4.82
C ALA A 119 6.15 -10.07 5.11
N HIS A 120 5.37 -9.25 5.80
CA HIS A 120 3.97 -9.54 6.09
C HIS A 120 3.12 -9.61 4.81
N ARG A 121 3.47 -8.77 3.84
CA ARG A 121 2.88 -8.74 2.50
C ARG A 121 3.99 -8.76 1.48
N LYS A 122 3.93 -9.71 0.56
CA LYS A 122 4.88 -9.85 -0.55
C LYS A 122 4.24 -9.43 -1.87
N PRO A 123 5.03 -9.01 -2.88
CA PRO A 123 6.47 -8.80 -2.83
C PRO A 123 6.87 -7.45 -2.22
N ILE A 124 8.07 -7.41 -1.64
CA ILE A 124 8.88 -6.21 -1.46
C ILE A 124 9.51 -5.86 -2.81
N ILE A 125 9.24 -4.64 -3.29
CA ILE A 125 9.67 -4.10 -4.57
C ILE A 125 10.62 -2.93 -4.33
N CYS A 126 11.69 -2.86 -5.12
CA CYS A 126 12.59 -1.72 -5.16
C CYS A 126 11.90 -0.56 -5.90
N ASN A 127 11.70 0.58 -5.26
CA ASN A 127 10.98 1.73 -5.85
C ASN A 127 11.92 2.80 -6.45
N LYS A 128 13.24 2.66 -6.27
CA LYS A 128 14.25 3.59 -6.80
C LYS A 128 15.51 2.84 -7.21
N SER A 129 16.14 3.27 -8.31
CA SER A 129 17.46 2.76 -8.68
C SER A 129 18.59 3.33 -7.80
N LYS A 130 19.65 2.54 -7.60
CA LYS A 130 20.88 2.95 -6.91
C LYS A 130 22.10 2.28 -7.53
N SER A 131 23.06 3.10 -7.94
CA SER A 131 24.39 2.67 -8.37
C SER A 131 25.44 2.94 -7.30
N ILE A 132 26.47 2.10 -7.26
CA ILE A 132 27.68 2.32 -6.46
C ILE A 132 28.81 2.72 -7.40
N ARG A 133 29.56 3.75 -7.01
CA ARG A 133 30.72 4.22 -7.76
C ARG A 133 31.73 3.10 -7.94
N ALA A 134 32.17 2.90 -9.18
CA ALA A 134 33.24 1.94 -9.46
C ALA A 134 34.62 2.57 -9.21
N GLU A 135 35.65 1.71 -9.20
CA GLU A 135 37.05 2.16 -9.21
C GLU A 135 37.34 2.98 -10.48
N GLN A 136 38.37 3.83 -10.42
CA GLN A 136 38.76 4.70 -11.54
C GLN A 136 38.86 3.91 -12.85
N GLY A 137 38.16 4.41 -13.89
CA GLY A 137 38.17 3.82 -15.22
C GLY A 137 37.09 2.75 -15.48
N LYS A 138 36.21 2.45 -14.52
CA LYS A 138 35.05 1.56 -14.71
C LYS A 138 33.73 2.32 -14.59
N PRO A 139 32.66 1.92 -15.31
CA PRO A 139 31.35 2.51 -15.13
C PRO A 139 30.76 2.15 -13.77
N ASP A 140 29.99 3.07 -13.19
CA ASP A 140 29.21 2.83 -11.98
C ASP A 140 28.35 1.57 -12.14
N LYS A 141 28.31 0.76 -11.07
CA LYS A 141 27.55 -0.49 -11.08
C LYS A 141 26.19 -0.26 -10.46
N GLU A 142 25.13 -0.43 -11.25
CA GLU A 142 23.76 -0.47 -10.71
C GLU A 142 23.63 -1.69 -9.78
N VAL A 143 23.22 -1.43 -8.54
CA VAL A 143 23.02 -2.46 -7.51
C VAL A 143 21.55 -2.68 -7.23
N LEU A 144 20.80 -1.57 -7.16
CA LEU A 144 19.35 -1.54 -7.04
C LEU A 144 18.74 -0.98 -8.32
N ARG A 145 17.69 -1.63 -8.81
CA ARG A 145 16.96 -1.28 -10.03
C ARG A 145 15.50 -1.05 -9.67
N GLU A 146 14.95 0.07 -10.10
CA GLU A 146 13.52 0.37 -9.91
C GLU A 146 12.63 -0.74 -10.53
N GLY A 147 11.58 -1.12 -9.80
CA GLY A 147 10.65 -2.19 -10.13
C GLY A 147 11.20 -3.61 -9.91
N ALA A 148 12.46 -3.77 -9.49
CA ALA A 148 13.02 -5.08 -9.24
C ALA A 148 12.48 -5.68 -7.93
N ILE A 149 12.18 -6.99 -7.98
CA ILE A 149 11.90 -7.81 -6.80
C ILE A 149 13.13 -8.67 -6.60
N TYR A 150 13.81 -8.51 -5.47
CA TYR A 150 14.97 -9.33 -5.15
C TYR A 150 14.55 -10.59 -4.40
N TYR A 151 15.17 -11.70 -4.75
CA TYR A 151 14.92 -13.00 -4.15
C TYR A 151 16.24 -13.68 -3.83
N ARG A 152 16.30 -14.32 -2.67
CA ARG A 152 17.49 -15.03 -2.24
C ARG A 152 17.44 -16.44 -2.79
N TYR A 153 18.38 -16.84 -3.63
CA TYR A 153 18.62 -18.24 -4.00
C TYR A 153 19.78 -18.79 -3.16
N SER A 154 20.09 -20.08 -3.29
CA SER A 154 20.98 -20.84 -2.39
C SER A 154 22.21 -20.08 -1.88
N ALA A 155 22.92 -19.35 -2.74
CA ALA A 155 24.06 -18.52 -2.36
C ALA A 155 24.14 -17.19 -3.13
N SER A 156 23.04 -16.76 -3.77
CA SER A 156 23.03 -15.54 -4.58
C SER A 156 21.75 -14.75 -4.34
N THR A 157 21.89 -13.44 -4.40
CA THR A 157 20.76 -12.51 -4.39
C THR A 157 20.57 -11.99 -5.81
N ASP A 158 19.49 -12.43 -6.45
CA ASP A 158 19.17 -12.09 -7.82
C ASP A 158 17.77 -11.49 -7.91
N GLU A 159 17.39 -11.00 -9.09
CA GLU A 159 16.00 -10.69 -9.35
C GLU A 159 15.16 -11.97 -9.37
N ILE A 160 13.93 -11.87 -8.88
CA ILE A 160 13.02 -13.00 -8.81
C ILE A 160 12.75 -13.56 -10.20
N LYS A 161 12.76 -14.88 -10.32
CA LYS A 161 12.45 -15.57 -11.57
C LYS A 161 10.95 -15.73 -11.71
N TYR A 162 10.49 -15.87 -12.95
CA TYR A 162 9.07 -15.98 -13.27
C TYR A 162 8.33 -17.03 -12.41
N ALA A 163 8.87 -18.25 -12.28
CA ALA A 163 8.22 -19.32 -11.54
C ALA A 163 8.03 -18.97 -10.05
N ASP A 164 9.07 -18.41 -9.42
CA ASP A 164 9.02 -18.01 -8.01
C ASP A 164 8.10 -16.80 -7.80
N LEU A 165 8.05 -15.88 -8.76
CA LEU A 165 7.14 -14.73 -8.72
C LEU A 165 5.68 -15.15 -8.81
N ILE A 166 5.33 -16.02 -9.77
CA ILE A 166 3.97 -16.54 -9.89
C ILE A 166 3.56 -17.27 -8.63
N TYR A 167 4.42 -18.17 -8.12
CA TYR A 167 4.16 -18.89 -6.89
C TYR A 167 3.94 -17.95 -5.69
N MET A 168 4.75 -16.90 -5.57
CA MET A 168 4.60 -15.90 -4.52
C MET A 168 3.27 -15.14 -4.62
N LEU A 169 2.90 -14.67 -5.81
CA LEU A 169 1.67 -13.91 -6.03
C LEU A 169 0.42 -14.78 -5.79
N ASP A 170 0.46 -16.03 -6.26
CA ASP A 170 -0.64 -16.98 -6.04
C ASP A 170 -0.80 -17.31 -4.56
N THR A 171 0.31 -17.54 -3.84
CA THR A 171 0.29 -17.80 -2.39
C THR A 171 -0.30 -16.64 -1.61
N GLU A 172 0.09 -15.39 -1.92
CA GLU A 172 -0.47 -14.20 -1.27
C GLU A 172 -1.97 -14.05 -1.56
N ARG A 173 -2.38 -14.27 -2.82
CA ARG A 173 -3.79 -14.22 -3.22
C ARG A 173 -4.62 -15.29 -2.50
N GLU A 174 -4.12 -16.52 -2.45
CA GLU A 174 -4.79 -17.63 -1.77
C GLU A 174 -4.92 -17.40 -0.26
N SER A 175 -3.86 -16.88 0.37
CA SER A 175 -3.86 -16.53 1.79
C SER A 175 -4.91 -15.47 2.11
N TYR A 176 -4.95 -14.39 1.32
CA TYR A 176 -5.96 -13.34 1.45
C TYR A 176 -7.38 -13.88 1.24
N PHE A 177 -7.59 -14.66 0.16
CA PHE A 177 -8.89 -15.23 -0.16
C PHE A 177 -9.37 -16.17 0.95
N LYS A 178 -8.48 -17.01 1.49
CA LYS A 178 -8.81 -17.89 2.62
C LYS A 178 -9.23 -17.11 3.85
N ALA A 179 -8.45 -16.10 4.26
CA ALA A 179 -8.80 -15.26 5.40
C ALA A 179 -10.15 -14.54 5.21
N MET A 180 -10.45 -14.10 3.97
CA MET A 180 -11.74 -13.51 3.62
C MET A 180 -12.89 -14.53 3.75
N ILE A 181 -12.72 -15.75 3.23
CA ILE A 181 -13.73 -16.81 3.33
C ILE A 181 -13.98 -17.23 4.77
N ASP A 182 -12.93 -17.33 5.59
CA ASP A 182 -13.05 -17.64 7.02
C ASP A 182 -13.93 -16.59 7.73
N ASN A 183 -13.70 -15.30 7.44
CA ASN A 183 -14.50 -14.20 7.98
C ASN A 183 -15.94 -14.20 7.45
N ILE A 184 -16.17 -14.45 6.16
CA ILE A 184 -17.53 -14.54 5.58
C ILE A 184 -18.30 -15.71 6.19
N THR A 185 -17.62 -16.84 6.40
CA THR A 185 -18.22 -18.02 7.03
C THR A 185 -18.65 -17.71 8.46
N LEU A 186 -17.84 -16.96 9.21
CA LEU A 186 -18.20 -16.47 10.53
C LEU A 186 -19.42 -15.54 10.48
N LEU A 187 -19.46 -14.58 9.55
CA LEU A 187 -20.60 -13.67 9.36
C LEU A 187 -21.89 -14.43 9.03
N ASN A 188 -21.82 -15.43 8.15
CA ASN A 188 -22.98 -16.27 7.81
C ASN A 188 -23.48 -17.08 9.01
N LYS A 189 -22.57 -17.57 9.87
CA LYS A 189 -22.94 -18.30 11.08
C LYS A 189 -23.65 -17.40 12.11
N VAL A 190 -23.21 -16.15 12.24
CA VAL A 190 -23.85 -15.15 13.12
C VAL A 190 -25.17 -14.66 12.53
N GLY A 191 -25.26 -14.58 11.20
CA GLY A 191 -26.32 -13.91 10.46
C GLY A 191 -25.88 -12.50 10.08
N ILE A 192 -25.89 -12.18 8.78
CA ILE A 192 -25.43 -10.88 8.25
C ILE A 192 -26.25 -9.72 8.84
N ASP A 193 -27.52 -9.95 9.14
CA ASP A 193 -28.45 -9.00 9.76
C ASP A 193 -28.23 -8.83 11.28
N LYS A 194 -27.37 -9.65 11.89
CA LYS A 194 -27.06 -9.65 13.33
C LYS A 194 -25.57 -9.46 13.63
N ALA A 195 -24.75 -9.34 12.59
CA ALA A 195 -23.31 -9.23 12.74
C ALA A 195 -22.88 -7.78 12.96
N ALA A 196 -21.84 -7.62 13.77
CA ALA A 196 -21.14 -6.36 13.99
C ALA A 196 -19.65 -6.55 13.69
N VAL A 197 -19.01 -5.55 13.10
CA VAL A 197 -17.55 -5.51 12.92
C VAL A 197 -16.96 -4.59 13.96
N ILE A 198 -15.92 -5.04 14.66
CA ILE A 198 -15.22 -4.25 15.67
C ILE A 198 -13.78 -4.04 15.18
N ASP A 199 -13.27 -2.81 15.32
CA ASP A 199 -11.84 -2.56 15.08
C ASP A 199 -11.02 -3.20 16.20
N ALA A 200 -10.34 -4.31 15.86
CA ALA A 200 -9.54 -5.07 16.82
C ALA A 200 -8.32 -4.30 17.34
N HIS A 201 -7.85 -3.25 16.65
CA HIS A 201 -6.75 -2.43 17.14
C HIS A 201 -7.14 -1.63 18.39
N GLU A 202 -8.39 -1.16 18.45
CA GLU A 202 -8.93 -0.37 19.57
C GLU A 202 -9.20 -1.23 20.82
N LEU A 203 -9.26 -2.56 20.68
CA LEU A 203 -9.46 -3.49 21.79
C LEU A 203 -8.21 -3.71 22.65
N SER A 204 -7.04 -3.26 22.21
CA SER A 204 -5.76 -3.54 22.88
C SER A 204 -5.34 -2.49 23.92
N GLY A 205 -6.08 -1.39 24.07
CA GLY A 205 -5.80 -0.33 25.04
C GLY A 205 -6.68 -0.44 26.29
N ASN A 206 -6.07 -0.37 27.48
CA ASN A 206 -6.82 -0.15 28.72
C ASN A 206 -7.54 1.21 28.62
N ASP A 207 -8.87 1.22 28.72
CA ASP A 207 -9.79 2.39 28.72
C ASP A 207 -10.22 3.05 27.40
N GLN A 208 -9.95 2.45 26.23
CA GLN A 208 -10.50 2.97 24.97
C GLN A 208 -11.84 2.31 24.60
N ALA A 209 -12.81 3.15 24.23
CA ALA A 209 -14.07 2.67 23.66
C ALA A 209 -13.81 2.20 22.24
N ALA A 210 -14.12 0.94 21.94
CA ALA A 210 -13.98 0.37 20.61
C ALA A 210 -15.15 0.76 19.71
N SER A 211 -14.83 1.13 18.48
CA SER A 211 -15.77 1.45 17.42
C SER A 211 -16.43 0.16 16.94
N VAL A 212 -17.77 0.13 17.02
CA VAL A 212 -18.59 -0.98 16.53
C VAL A 212 -19.30 -0.52 15.26
N TYR A 213 -19.05 -1.22 14.17
CA TYR A 213 -19.66 -0.98 12.86
C TYR A 213 -20.81 -1.95 12.66
N LEU A 214 -21.98 -1.41 12.34
CA LEU A 214 -23.22 -2.14 12.12
C LEU A 214 -23.79 -1.74 10.75
N THR A 215 -24.51 -2.65 10.09
CA THR A 215 -25.34 -2.25 8.96
C THR A 215 -26.55 -1.46 9.45
N ASN A 216 -27.15 -0.63 8.58
CA ASN A 216 -28.37 0.11 8.94
C ASN A 216 -29.52 -0.81 9.37
N ASP A 217 -29.68 -1.96 8.68
CA ASP A 217 -30.71 -2.95 9.01
C ASP A 217 -30.47 -3.57 10.39
N THR A 218 -29.22 -3.96 10.69
CA THR A 218 -28.85 -4.46 12.01
C THR A 218 -29.08 -3.41 13.09
N ALA A 219 -28.67 -2.16 12.85
CA ALA A 219 -28.81 -1.07 13.81
C ALA A 219 -30.28 -0.74 14.11
N GLN A 220 -31.18 -0.79 13.13
CA GLN A 220 -32.61 -0.54 13.32
C GLN A 220 -33.31 -1.65 14.14
N LYS A 221 -32.79 -2.88 14.08
CA LYS A 221 -33.32 -4.02 14.82
C LYS A 221 -32.80 -4.11 16.26
N LEU A 222 -31.83 -3.27 16.64
CA LEU A 222 -31.33 -3.22 18.01
C LEU A 222 -32.28 -2.45 18.92
N ASN A 223 -32.48 -2.97 20.13
CA ASN A 223 -33.24 -2.30 21.19
C ASN A 223 -32.37 -1.23 21.86
N TRP A 224 -32.50 0.01 21.38
CA TRP A 224 -31.83 1.19 21.94
C TRP A 224 -32.64 1.77 23.11
N ILE A 225 -31.95 2.18 24.17
CA ILE A 225 -32.56 3.01 25.23
C ILE A 225 -32.45 4.46 24.78
N ASP A 226 -33.57 5.07 24.38
CA ASP A 226 -33.66 6.52 24.12
C ASP A 226 -34.02 7.32 25.39
N SER A 227 -34.78 6.69 26.29
CA SER A 227 -35.35 7.22 27.51
C SER A 227 -35.82 6.04 28.37
N GLY A 228 -35.98 6.25 29.68
CA GLY A 228 -36.33 5.18 30.61
C GLY A 228 -37.10 5.68 31.83
N SER A 229 -37.84 4.76 32.46
CA SER A 229 -38.51 4.97 33.74
C SER A 229 -38.14 3.85 34.69
N PHE A 230 -38.03 4.15 35.98
CA PHE A 230 -37.69 3.16 37.00
C PHE A 230 -38.91 2.32 37.33
N VAL A 231 -38.76 1.00 37.23
CA VAL A 231 -39.75 0.02 37.69
C VAL A 231 -39.12 -0.80 38.82
N GLU A 232 -39.88 -1.04 39.88
CA GLU A 232 -39.41 -1.80 41.04
C GLU A 232 -39.56 -3.32 40.85
N ASP A 233 -40.45 -3.75 39.95
CA ASP A 233 -40.62 -5.16 39.59
C ASP A 233 -39.66 -5.53 38.45
N GLU A 234 -38.76 -6.50 38.71
CA GLU A 234 -37.79 -7.00 37.73
C GLU A 234 -38.45 -7.62 36.48
N ASN A 235 -39.72 -8.05 36.56
CA ASN A 235 -40.46 -8.62 35.43
C ASN A 235 -41.05 -7.57 34.49
N GLU A 236 -41.13 -6.31 34.92
CA GLU A 236 -41.64 -5.20 34.11
C GLU A 236 -40.53 -4.47 33.33
N GLY A 237 -39.27 -4.77 33.63
CA GLY A 237 -38.10 -4.22 32.94
C GLY A 237 -37.82 -4.89 31.58
N GLY A 238 -37.77 -4.10 30.50
CA GLY A 238 -37.36 -4.57 29.18
C GLY A 238 -35.84 -4.73 29.03
N LYS A 239 -35.39 -5.76 28.28
CA LYS A 239 -33.98 -5.91 27.91
C LYS A 239 -33.59 -4.87 26.85
N ALA A 240 -32.62 -4.02 27.16
CA ALA A 240 -32.14 -2.99 26.24
C ALA A 240 -30.65 -2.67 26.47
N TYR A 241 -30.02 -2.05 25.49
CA TYR A 241 -28.59 -1.70 25.54
C TYR A 241 -28.40 -0.22 25.94
N TYR A 242 -27.58 0.02 26.96
CA TYR A 242 -27.24 1.38 27.41
C TYR A 242 -25.97 1.89 26.72
N VAL A 243 -26.06 3.06 26.09
CA VAL A 243 -24.95 3.68 25.37
C VAL A 243 -24.22 4.65 26.29
N VAL A 244 -23.00 4.30 26.69
CA VAL A 244 -22.19 5.07 27.65
C VAL A 244 -21.44 6.26 27.05
N ARG A 245 -21.45 6.46 25.72
CA ARG A 245 -20.65 7.50 25.02
C ARG A 245 -21.35 8.04 23.77
N LYS A 246 -20.81 9.11 23.17
CA LYS A 246 -21.34 9.76 21.96
C LYS A 246 -21.35 8.79 20.76
N VAL A 247 -22.51 8.60 20.14
CA VAL A 247 -22.67 7.85 18.88
C VAL A 247 -22.43 8.82 17.72
N GLU A 248 -21.41 8.56 16.91
CA GLU A 248 -21.23 9.24 15.63
C GLU A 248 -21.67 8.32 14.50
N ILE A 249 -22.85 8.59 13.94
CA ILE A 249 -23.35 7.87 12.78
C ILE A 249 -22.55 8.32 11.56
N LYS A 250 -21.51 7.57 11.21
CA LYS A 250 -20.79 7.73 9.95
C LYS A 250 -21.52 6.91 8.89
N HIS A 251 -22.31 7.58 8.06
CA HIS A 251 -22.80 6.94 6.83
C HIS A 251 -21.56 6.57 6.01
N GLY A 252 -21.37 5.27 5.78
CA GLY A 252 -20.25 4.77 5.01
C GLY A 252 -20.12 5.54 3.71
N ILE A 253 -18.90 5.99 3.42
CA ILE A 253 -18.55 6.63 2.15
C ILE A 253 -19.10 5.73 1.04
N GLU A 254 -20.03 6.23 0.23
CA GLU A 254 -20.45 5.53 -0.98
C GLU A 254 -19.18 5.24 -1.77
N ILE A 255 -18.74 3.99 -1.77
CA ILE A 255 -17.67 3.54 -2.63
C ILE A 255 -18.23 3.69 -4.03
N GLN A 256 -17.85 4.76 -4.71
CA GLN A 256 -18.18 4.96 -6.12
C GLN A 256 -17.62 3.74 -6.85
N LYS A 257 -18.52 2.83 -7.26
CA LYS A 257 -18.17 1.69 -8.11
C LYS A 257 -17.42 2.26 -9.32
N PRO A 258 -16.36 1.60 -9.83
CA PRO A 258 -15.72 2.02 -11.07
C PRO A 258 -16.79 2.05 -12.15
N VAL A 259 -17.17 3.27 -12.57
CA VAL A 259 -18.25 3.47 -13.53
C VAL A 259 -17.63 3.45 -14.92
N ASP A 260 -18.19 2.62 -15.80
CA ASP A 260 -17.86 2.67 -17.21
C ASP A 260 -18.16 4.10 -17.74
N PHE A 261 -17.13 4.77 -18.23
CA PHE A 261 -17.23 6.13 -18.75
C PHE A 261 -18.12 6.24 -19.99
N ALA A 262 -18.34 5.12 -20.71
CA ALA A 262 -19.32 5.07 -21.78
C ALA A 262 -20.76 5.32 -21.28
N ASN A 263 -21.07 4.91 -20.04
CA ASN A 263 -22.39 5.07 -19.44
C ASN A 263 -22.58 6.43 -18.76
N THR A 264 -21.51 7.03 -18.23
CA THR A 264 -21.61 8.32 -17.50
C THR A 264 -21.46 9.53 -18.42
N HIS A 265 -20.60 9.46 -19.44
CA HIS A 265 -20.28 10.57 -20.33
C HIS A 265 -20.59 10.24 -21.81
N PRO A 266 -21.88 10.03 -22.16
CA PRO A 266 -22.24 9.53 -23.49
C PRO A 266 -22.02 10.56 -24.61
N LEU A 267 -21.99 11.85 -24.30
CA LEU A 267 -21.99 12.91 -25.31
C LEU A 267 -20.55 13.25 -25.76
N THR A 268 -20.30 13.25 -27.06
CA THR A 268 -19.10 13.88 -27.62
C THR A 268 -19.26 15.40 -27.64
N LYS A 269 -18.16 16.15 -27.81
CA LYS A 269 -18.22 17.60 -28.08
C LYS A 269 -19.27 17.94 -29.14
N THR A 270 -19.24 17.26 -30.29
CA THR A 270 -20.21 17.47 -31.38
C THR A 270 -21.65 17.16 -30.98
N ALA A 271 -21.88 16.09 -30.22
CA ALA A 271 -23.22 15.72 -29.77
C ALA A 271 -23.77 16.75 -28.77
N LEU A 272 -22.95 17.19 -27.81
CA LEU A 272 -23.34 18.21 -26.86
C LEU A 272 -23.60 19.55 -27.55
N SER A 273 -22.69 20.02 -28.41
CA SER A 273 -22.85 21.27 -29.18
C SER A 273 -24.17 21.31 -29.96
N LYS A 274 -24.54 20.21 -30.61
CA LYS A 274 -25.82 20.08 -31.32
C LYS A 274 -27.01 20.10 -30.35
N LYS A 275 -26.91 19.37 -29.24
CA LYS A 275 -27.97 19.27 -28.23
C LYS A 275 -28.29 20.62 -27.59
N VAL A 276 -27.28 21.43 -27.29
CA VAL A 276 -27.45 22.75 -26.66
C VAL A 276 -27.51 23.92 -27.66
N LYS A 277 -27.37 23.66 -28.96
CA LYS A 277 -27.32 24.65 -30.05
C LYS A 277 -26.27 25.74 -29.81
N ILE A 278 -25.01 25.30 -29.64
CA ILE A 278 -23.84 26.18 -29.49
C ILE A 278 -22.86 25.90 -30.64
N ASP A 279 -22.38 26.95 -31.31
CA ASP A 279 -21.39 26.82 -32.38
C ASP A 279 -19.98 26.53 -31.84
N ASN A 280 -19.16 25.86 -32.65
CA ASN A 280 -17.84 25.37 -32.24
C ASN A 280 -16.88 26.45 -31.65
N PRO A 281 -16.84 27.71 -32.13
CA PRO A 281 -15.97 28.73 -31.55
C PRO A 281 -16.32 29.03 -30.08
N TYR A 282 -17.61 29.03 -29.76
CA TYR A 282 -18.12 29.42 -28.44
C TYR A 282 -18.13 28.27 -27.43
N PHE A 283 -18.09 27.03 -27.90
CA PHE A 283 -18.29 25.86 -27.06
C PHE A 283 -17.24 25.74 -25.95
N ASP A 284 -15.96 25.94 -26.28
CA ASP A 284 -14.88 25.83 -25.29
C ASP A 284 -14.94 26.97 -24.25
N ALA A 285 -15.34 28.17 -24.68
CA ALA A 285 -15.51 29.32 -23.80
C ALA A 285 -16.69 29.14 -22.82
N VAL A 286 -17.83 28.63 -23.31
CA VAL A 286 -19.02 28.38 -22.48
C VAL A 286 -18.77 27.26 -21.48
N THR A 287 -18.13 26.17 -21.91
CA THR A 287 -17.79 25.06 -21.01
C THR A 287 -16.74 25.43 -19.97
N TRP A 288 -15.80 26.33 -20.31
CA TRP A 288 -14.88 26.95 -19.35
C TRP A 288 -15.61 27.83 -18.33
N LYS A 289 -16.47 28.77 -18.79
CA LYS A 289 -17.19 29.70 -17.92
C LYS A 289 -18.09 29.00 -16.90
N LEU A 290 -18.68 27.87 -17.29
CA LEU A 290 -19.55 27.06 -16.43
C LEU A 290 -18.79 26.04 -15.57
N GLY A 291 -17.45 26.02 -15.62
CA GLY A 291 -16.61 25.07 -14.86
C GLY A 291 -16.83 23.61 -15.26
N ILE A 292 -17.34 23.36 -16.47
CA ILE A 292 -17.63 22.01 -16.97
C ILE A 292 -16.34 21.29 -17.34
N LYS A 293 -15.40 21.98 -18.00
CA LYS A 293 -14.19 21.38 -18.56
C LYS A 293 -13.23 20.82 -17.50
N ASP A 294 -13.22 21.42 -16.31
CA ASP A 294 -12.32 21.06 -15.21
C ASP A 294 -13.00 20.20 -14.13
N ASN A 295 -14.22 19.71 -14.41
CA ASN A 295 -15.01 18.93 -13.47
C ASN A 295 -15.32 17.51 -14.00
N PRO A 296 -14.74 16.46 -13.40
CA PRO A 296 -14.98 15.06 -13.80
C PRO A 296 -16.43 14.58 -13.72
N THR A 297 -17.30 15.32 -13.02
CA THR A 297 -18.75 15.05 -12.98
C THR A 297 -19.43 15.39 -14.31
N TYR A 298 -18.82 16.27 -15.11
CA TYR A 298 -19.39 16.78 -16.35
C TYR A 298 -18.56 16.46 -17.58
N HIS A 299 -17.24 16.35 -17.46
CA HIS A 299 -16.32 16.21 -18.58
C HIS A 299 -15.15 15.27 -18.26
N ILE A 300 -14.84 14.39 -19.21
CA ILE A 300 -13.64 13.54 -19.17
C ILE A 300 -12.91 13.61 -20.51
N PRO A 301 -11.59 13.89 -20.51
CA PRO A 301 -10.76 13.71 -21.67
C PRO A 301 -10.37 12.24 -21.83
N SER A 302 -10.49 11.71 -23.04
CA SER A 302 -10.07 10.36 -23.43
C SER A 302 -9.12 10.45 -24.63
N HIS A 303 -8.33 9.40 -24.85
CA HIS A 303 -7.41 9.32 -25.98
C HIS A 303 -7.78 8.14 -26.86
N HIS A 304 -7.77 8.35 -28.17
CA HIS A 304 -7.82 7.28 -29.15
C HIS A 304 -6.64 7.44 -30.10
N GLY A 305 -5.53 6.74 -29.80
CA GLY A 305 -4.24 6.98 -30.45
C GLY A 305 -3.70 8.37 -30.10
N LEU A 306 -3.29 9.14 -31.11
CA LEU A 306 -2.77 10.51 -30.96
C LEU A 306 -3.88 11.57 -30.79
N ASN A 307 -5.15 11.20 -30.97
CA ASN A 307 -6.27 12.13 -30.93
C ASN A 307 -6.89 12.21 -29.54
N LYS A 308 -7.08 13.44 -29.05
CA LYS A 308 -7.81 13.73 -27.80
C LYS A 308 -9.30 13.85 -28.07
N ILE A 309 -10.10 13.01 -27.40
CA ILE A 309 -11.55 12.98 -27.50
C ILE A 309 -12.14 13.51 -26.19
N HIS A 310 -13.03 14.48 -26.29
CA HIS A 310 -13.73 15.07 -25.14
C HIS A 310 -15.14 14.49 -25.00
N LYS A 311 -15.44 13.92 -23.83
CA LYS A 311 -16.72 13.26 -23.49
C LYS A 311 -17.40 14.01 -22.35
N TYR A 312 -18.72 14.11 -22.41
CA TYR A 312 -19.55 14.93 -21.51
C TYR A 312 -20.78 14.18 -21.01
N THR A 313 -21.26 14.52 -19.81
CA THR A 313 -22.48 13.96 -19.22
C THR A 313 -23.74 14.65 -19.71
N GLU A 314 -24.90 14.03 -19.52
CA GLU A 314 -26.21 14.69 -19.73
C GLU A 314 -26.44 15.87 -18.79
N ALA A 315 -25.88 15.82 -17.58
CA ALA A 315 -25.94 16.92 -16.63
C ALA A 315 -25.23 18.19 -17.15
N SER A 316 -24.19 18.04 -17.99
CA SER A 316 -23.53 19.18 -18.65
C SER A 316 -24.49 19.91 -19.61
N ALA A 317 -25.34 19.18 -20.34
CA ALA A 317 -26.36 19.78 -21.21
C ALA A 317 -27.40 20.55 -20.39
N ASN A 318 -27.85 19.96 -19.28
CA ASN A 318 -28.81 20.60 -18.37
C ASN A 318 -28.23 21.88 -17.76
N LEU A 319 -26.97 21.87 -17.34
CA LEU A 319 -26.31 23.05 -16.80
C LEU A 319 -26.21 24.17 -17.84
N ILE A 320 -25.80 23.85 -19.06
CA ILE A 320 -25.73 24.81 -20.16
C ILE A 320 -27.12 25.38 -20.48
N LEU A 321 -28.15 24.55 -20.56
CA LEU A 321 -29.51 25.00 -20.86
C LEU A 321 -30.17 25.77 -19.72
N LYS A 322 -29.78 25.49 -18.46
CA LYS A 322 -30.20 26.27 -17.29
C LYS A 322 -29.58 27.67 -17.31
N SER A 323 -28.29 27.78 -17.64
CA SER A 323 -27.58 29.06 -17.71
C SER A 323 -27.89 29.86 -18.98
N PHE A 324 -28.13 29.16 -20.09
CA PHE A 324 -28.43 29.75 -21.40
C PHE A 324 -29.62 29.02 -22.05
N PRO A 325 -30.86 29.30 -21.64
CA PRO A 325 -32.07 28.70 -22.21
C PRO A 325 -32.25 29.02 -23.70
N PHE A 326 -33.02 28.19 -24.42
CA PHE A 326 -33.23 28.38 -25.88
C PHE A 326 -34.01 29.64 -26.23
N ASP A 327 -34.88 30.10 -25.35
CA ASP A 327 -35.77 31.26 -25.48
C ASP A 327 -35.11 32.58 -25.05
N MET A 328 -33.83 32.54 -24.65
CA MET A 328 -33.08 33.73 -24.26
C MET A 328 -32.88 34.68 -25.46
N LYS A 329 -33.43 35.90 -25.38
CA LYS A 329 -33.42 36.90 -26.48
C LYS A 329 -32.03 37.24 -27.03
N ASN A 330 -30.99 37.22 -26.19
CA ASN A 330 -29.61 37.60 -26.56
C ASN A 330 -28.61 36.46 -26.37
N ARG A 331 -29.05 35.21 -26.56
CA ARG A 331 -28.24 34.01 -26.30
C ARG A 331 -26.90 34.00 -27.07
N LYS A 332 -26.93 34.44 -28.33
CA LYS A 332 -25.74 34.49 -29.20
C LYS A 332 -24.76 35.58 -28.77
N ASP A 333 -25.25 36.76 -28.41
CA ASP A 333 -24.41 37.86 -27.95
C ASP A 333 -23.71 37.51 -26.64
N LYS A 334 -24.41 36.80 -25.73
CA LYS A 334 -23.82 36.28 -24.49
C LYS A 334 -22.70 35.27 -24.74
N PHE A 335 -22.85 34.39 -25.72
CA PHE A 335 -21.76 33.48 -26.11
C PHE A 335 -20.55 34.23 -26.68
N LYS A 336 -20.79 35.31 -27.42
CA LYS A 336 -19.73 36.18 -27.93
C LYS A 336 -18.98 36.91 -26.80
N GLU A 337 -19.70 37.48 -25.84
CA GLU A 337 -19.10 38.10 -24.64
C GLU A 337 -18.22 37.10 -23.87
N ILE A 338 -18.71 35.88 -23.65
CA ILE A 338 -17.96 34.83 -22.94
C ILE A 338 -16.73 34.38 -23.73
N TYR A 339 -16.82 34.36 -25.06
CA TYR A 339 -15.69 34.04 -25.93
C TYR A 339 -14.58 35.09 -25.85
N ASP A 340 -14.95 36.37 -25.85
CA ASP A 340 -13.98 37.46 -25.69
C ASP A 340 -13.32 37.40 -24.30
N GLU A 341 -14.10 37.10 -23.24
CA GLU A 341 -13.59 36.89 -21.88
C GLU A 341 -12.60 35.70 -21.80
N TYR A 342 -12.97 34.56 -22.39
CA TYR A 342 -12.14 33.35 -22.42
C TYR A 342 -10.80 33.61 -23.13
N HIS A 343 -10.80 34.34 -24.23
CA HIS A 343 -9.57 34.68 -24.95
C HIS A 343 -8.74 35.75 -24.24
N ALA A 344 -9.36 36.67 -23.48
CA ALA A 344 -8.63 37.60 -22.63
C ALA A 344 -7.94 36.87 -21.46
N ALA A 345 -8.57 35.82 -20.91
CA ALA A 345 -7.99 35.01 -19.82
C ALA A 345 -6.86 34.06 -20.27
N LEU A 346 -6.70 33.83 -21.58
CA LEU A 346 -5.63 33.00 -22.16
C LEU A 346 -4.41 33.80 -22.63
N ARG A 347 -4.50 35.13 -22.62
CA ARG A 347 -3.38 36.05 -22.88
C ARG A 347 -2.70 36.41 -21.56
#